data_AF-A0A947F5M8-F1
#
_entry.id   AF-A0A947F5M8-F1
#
_cell.length_a   1.000
_cell.length_b   1.000
_cell.length_c   1.000
_cell.angle_alpha   90.00
_cell.angle_beta   90.00
_cell.angle_gamma   90.00
#
_symmetry.space_group_name_H-M   'P 1'
#
loop_
_entity.id
_entity.type
_entity.pdbx_description
1 polymer ?
#
loop_
_entity_poly.entity_id
_entity_poly.type
_entity_poly.pdbx_seq_one_letter_code
_entity_poly.pdbx_strand_id
1 'polypeptide(L)' 'RHLKVDHNKRFSSGKVYINGLEGFWSWAKERIIKHHGVSKEKSPLYLKELEFRYNHRHTDIFENVADCLCDLVPKLN' A
#
# COMPACT_ATOMS: atom_id res chain seq x y z
N ARG A 1 -27.34 16.69 6.78
CA ARG A 1 -28.12 15.52 6.33
C ARG A 1 -27.15 14.35 6.22
N HIS A 2 -27.08 13.45 7.22
CA HIS A 2 -26.21 12.28 7.15
C HIS A 2 -26.84 11.25 6.20
N LEU A 3 -26.22 11.03 5.04
CA LEU A 3 -26.62 9.99 4.11
C LEU A 3 -26.02 8.66 4.60
N LYS A 4 -26.87 7.74 5.04
CA LYS A 4 -26.43 6.39 5.43
C LYS A 4 -26.06 5.61 4.15
N VAL A 5 -24.84 5.10 4.10
CA VAL A 5 -24.36 4.28 3.00
C VAL A 5 -24.91 2.87 3.14
N ASP A 6 -25.53 2.37 2.08
CA ASP A 6 -26.10 1.03 2.04
C ASP A 6 -24.99 -0.01 1.79
N HIS A 7 -24.79 -0.91 2.75
CA HIS A 7 -23.71 -1.91 2.72
C HIS A 7 -24.05 -3.14 1.86
N ASN A 8 -25.29 -3.27 1.40
CA ASN A 8 -25.77 -4.45 0.67
C ASN A 8 -25.65 -4.35 -0.86
N LYS A 9 -25.27 -3.18 -1.40
CA LYS A 9 -25.08 -2.95 -2.85
C LYS A 9 -23.62 -3.21 -3.23
N ARG A 10 -23.36 -4.32 -3.93
CA ARG A 10 -22.05 -4.66 -4.50
C ARG A 10 -21.74 -3.74 -5.69
N PHE A 11 -20.92 -2.73 -5.44
CA PHE A 11 -20.30 -1.91 -6.48
C PHE A 11 -18.91 -2.48 -6.77
N SER A 12 -18.85 -3.64 -7.41
CA SER A 12 -17.61 -4.15 -8.00
C SER A 12 -17.27 -3.33 -9.25
N SER A 13 -16.72 -2.14 -9.01
CA SER A 13 -15.74 -1.41 -9.85
C SER A 13 -15.27 -0.08 -9.20
N GLY A 14 -15.48 0.11 -7.89
CA GLY A 14 -15.04 1.34 -7.19
C GLY A 14 -15.04 1.20 -5.67
N LYS A 15 -16.03 0.50 -5.08
CA LYS A 15 -16.12 0.30 -3.62
C LYS A 15 -15.01 -0.61 -3.08
N VAL A 16 -14.51 -1.57 -3.87
CA VAL A 16 -13.36 -2.40 -3.49
C VAL A 16 -12.05 -1.60 -3.48
N TYR A 17 -11.85 -0.69 -4.44
CA TYR A 17 -10.71 0.23 -4.46
C TYR A 17 -10.77 1.22 -3.30
N ILE A 18 -11.95 1.80 -3.03
CA ILE A 18 -12.15 2.72 -1.89
C ILE A 18 -11.92 1.98 -0.57
N ASN A 19 -12.47 0.78 -0.39
CA ASN A 19 -12.23 -0.04 0.80
C ASN A 19 -10.75 -0.47 0.92
N GLY A 20 -10.09 -0.74 -0.20
CA GLY A 20 -8.65 -1.04 -0.25
C GLY A 20 -7.80 0.16 0.15
N LEU A 21 -8.19 1.36 -0.26
CA LEU A 21 -7.54 2.63 0.06
C LEU A 21 -7.77 3.04 1.52
N GLU A 22 -8.99 2.86 2.04
CA GLU A 22 -9.29 3.06 3.47
C GLU A 22 -8.47 2.11 4.34
N GLY A 23 -8.41 0.82 3.96
CA GLY A 23 -7.57 -0.18 4.62
C GLY A 23 -6.08 0.17 4.55
N PHE A 24 -5.61 0.63 3.39
CA PHE A 24 -4.23 1.08 3.20
C PHE A 24 -3.89 2.24 4.14
N TRP A 25 -4.71 3.30 4.17
CA TRP A 25 -4.44 4.47 4.99
C TRP A 25 -4.52 4.17 6.49
N SER A 26 -5.46 3.32 6.94
CA SER A 26 -5.49 2.86 8.33
C SER A 26 -4.21 2.14 8.71
N TRP A 27 -3.73 1.24 7.84
CA TRP A 27 -2.52 0.46 8.05
C TRP A 27 -1.24 1.31 8.00
N ALA A 28 -1.15 2.23 7.03
CA ALA A 28 0.00 3.12 6.84
C ALA A 28 0.14 4.10 8.01
N LYS A 29 -0.97 4.65 8.49
CA LYS A 29 -1.00 5.62 9.60
C LYS A 29 -0.39 5.04 10.88
N GLU A 30 -0.73 3.81 11.25
CA GLU A 30 -0.17 3.17 12.45
C GLU A 30 1.36 3.05 12.38
N ARG A 31 1.91 2.78 11.21
CA ARG A 31 3.37 2.66 11.01
C ARG A 31 4.05 4.01 11.06
N ILE A 32 3.49 5.02 10.40
CA ILE A 32 4.04 6.38 10.40
C ILE A 32 4.07 6.97 11.83
N ILE A 33 3.03 6.70 12.63
CA ILE A 33 2.96 7.17 14.03
C ILE A 33 4.08 6.57 14.89
N LYS A 34 4.43 5.29 14.69
CA LYS A 34 5.53 4.63 15.43
C LYS A 34 6.90 5.29 15.19
N HIS A 35 7.07 5.96 14.05
CA HIS A 35 8.30 6.68 13.71
C HIS A 35 8.28 8.15 14.14
N HIS A 36 7.28 8.59 14.92
CA HIS A 36 7.09 9.98 15.34
C HIS A 36 7.01 10.98 14.17
N GLY A 37 6.55 10.51 13.01
CA GLY A 37 6.48 11.28 11.78
C GLY A 37 7.43 10.78 10.71
N VAL A 38 7.43 11.48 9.57
CA VAL A 38 8.29 11.20 8.41
C VAL A 38 8.92 12.50 7.92
N SER A 39 10.13 12.41 7.37
CA SER A 39 10.73 13.55 6.68
C SER A 39 9.85 14.00 5.52
N LYS A 40 9.57 15.31 5.44
CA LYS A 40 8.74 15.90 4.37
C LYS A 40 9.32 15.63 2.99
N GLU A 41 10.64 15.71 2.86
CA GLU A 41 11.37 15.50 1.60
C GLU A 41 11.30 14.04 1.14
N LYS A 42 11.33 13.10 2.09
CA LYS A 42 11.30 11.65 1.81
C LYS A 42 9.90 11.05 1.88
N SER A 43 8.87 11.84 2.20
CA SER A 43 7.48 11.40 2.32
C SER A 43 7.00 10.58 1.11
N PRO A 44 7.29 10.96 -0.15
CA PRO A 44 6.92 10.15 -1.31
C PRO A 44 7.55 8.75 -1.31
N LEU A 45 8.81 8.63 -0.87
CA LEU A 45 9.53 7.36 -0.81
C LEU A 45 8.94 6.43 0.26
N TYR A 46 8.62 6.97 1.44
CA TYR A 46 7.96 6.20 2.50
C TYR A 46 6.58 5.71 2.07
N LEU A 47 5.80 6.54 1.39
CA LEU A 47 4.49 6.12 0.88
C LEU A 47 4.62 5.00 -0.15
N LYS A 48 5.62 5.06 -1.05
CA LYS A 48 5.83 4.01 -2.05
C LYS A 48 6.27 2.69 -1.40
N GLU A 49 7.13 2.75 -0.39
CA GLU A 49 7.54 1.58 0.38
C GLU A 49 6.35 0.96 1.14
N LEU A 50 5.53 1.78 1.78
CA LEU A 50 4.31 1.33 2.48
C LEU A 50 3.28 0.72 1.52
N GLU A 51 3.08 1.31 0.33
CA GLU A 51 2.21 0.75 -0.71
C GLU A 51 2.71 -0.64 -1.14
N PHE A 52 4.01 -0.77 -1.44
CA PHE A 52 4.61 -2.04 -1.82
C PHE A 52 4.40 -3.10 -0.74
N ARG A 53 4.72 -2.77 0.53
CA ARG A 53 4.51 -3.67 1.65
C ARG A 53 3.04 -4.02 1.87
N TYR A 54 2.12 -3.08 1.70
CA TYR A 54 0.70 -3.36 1.86
C TYR A 54 0.22 -4.34 0.80
N ASN A 55 0.63 -4.16 -0.45
CA ASN A 55 0.23 -5.05 -1.56
C ASN A 55 0.84 -6.47 -1.41
N HIS A 56 2.02 -6.59 -0.82
CA HIS A 56 2.73 -7.86 -0.60
C HIS A 56 2.67 -8.36 0.86
N ARG A 57 1.73 -7.86 1.66
CA ARG A 57 1.66 -8.15 3.11
C ARG A 57 1.41 -9.63 3.49
N HIS A 58 1.07 -10.46 2.51
CA HIS A 58 0.80 -11.90 2.67
C HIS A 58 1.88 -12.78 2.04
N THR A 59 2.94 -12.18 1.50
CA THR A 59 4.07 -12.86 0.88
C THR A 59 5.36 -12.49 1.61
N ASP A 60 6.40 -13.29 1.40
CA ASP A 60 7.71 -12.95 1.93
C ASP A 60 8.25 -11.70 1.20
N ILE A 61 8.60 -10.66 1.96
CA ILE A 61 9.04 -9.37 1.38
C ILE A 61 10.42 -9.52 0.74
N PHE A 62 11.29 -10.37 1.30
CA PHE A 62 12.64 -10.53 0.80
C PHE A 62 12.62 -11.13 -0.61
N GLU A 63 11.84 -12.19 -0.83
CA GLU A 63 11.69 -12.82 -2.15
C GLU A 63 11.22 -11.80 -3.20
N ASN A 64 10.17 -11.02 -2.88
CA ASN A 64 9.62 -10.03 -3.83
C ASN A 64 10.62 -8.90 -4.15
N VAL A 65 11.41 -8.47 -3.17
CA VAL A 65 12.45 -7.44 -3.39
C VAL A 65 13.62 -8.02 -4.18
N ALA A 66 14.02 -9.26 -3.90
CA ALA A 66 15.08 -9.94 -4.64
C ALA A 66 14.72 -10.09 -6.12
N ASP A 67 13.49 -10.51 -6.43
CA ASP A 67 12.99 -10.61 -7.79
C ASP A 67 13.03 -9.26 -8.51
N CYS A 68 12.50 -8.20 -7.88
CA CYS A 68 12.51 -6.85 -8.44
C CYS A 68 13.93 -6.32 -8.70
N LEU A 69 14.90 -6.66 -7.85
CA LEU A 69 16.30 -6.27 -8.02
C LEU A 69 16.96 -7.05 -9.17
N CYS A 70 16.67 -8.33 -9.29
CA CYS A 70 17.15 -9.17 -10.38
C CYS A 70 16.58 -8.74 -11.74
N ASP A 71 15.33 -8.26 -11.80
CA ASP A 71 14.71 -7.73 -13.02
C ASP A 71 15.39 -6.46 -13.54
N LEU A 72 16.06 -5.69 -12.68
CA LEU A 72 16.82 -4.50 -13.08
C LEU A 72 18.18 -4.86 -13.70
N VAL A 73 18.65 -6.11 -13.54
CA VAL A 73 19.89 -6.59 -14.16
C VAL A 73 19.56 -7.02 -15.60
N PRO A 74 20.14 -6.38 -16.64
CA PRO A 74 19.97 -6.84 -18.01
C PRO A 74 20.42 -8.29 -18.10
N LYS A 75 19.58 -9.16 -18.66
CA LYS A 75 19.97 -10.54 -18.92
C LYS A 75 21.18 -10.50 -19.85
N LEU A 76 22.30 -11.08 -19.39
CA LEU A 76 23.47 -11.28 -20.24
C LEU A 76 23.06 -12.24 -21.34
N ASN A 77 23.06 -11.74 -22.57
CA ASN A 77 22.82 -12.53 -23.79
C ASN A 77 23.97 -13.48 -24.04
#